data_AF-A0A5E4KBT8-F1
#
_entry.id   AF-A0A5E4KBT8-F1
#
_cell.length_a   1.000
_cell.length_b   1.000
_cell.length_c   1.000
_cell.angle_alpha   90.00
_cell.angle_beta   90.00
_cell.angle_gamma   90.00
#
_symmetry.space_group_name_H-M   'P 1'
#
loop_
_entity.id
_entity.type
_entity.pdbx_description
1 polymer ?
#
loop_
_entity_poly.entity_id
_entity_poly.type
_entity_poly.pdbx_seq_one_letter_code
_entity_poly.pdbx_strand_id
1 'polypeptide(L)'
;MDVLNNLLIFIDGNLERSSNGYLIFSLASAIFGLLVFLLDWSFYIIKNKSLLNLTYDYKVPFLLVAYVIGAGGVGFIGVIINILNFHVMGAIGAGVGWPIILPRIFSSVEAKVDEQKINKEEV
;
A
#
# COMPACT_ATOMS: atom_id res chain seq x y z
N MET A 1 1.23 -23.54 8.62
CA MET A 1 2.65 -23.42 9.02
C MET A 1 3.54 -23.05 7.84
N ASP A 2 3.22 -23.51 6.62
CA ASP A 2 4.06 -23.30 5.43
C ASP A 2 4.20 -21.84 5.02
N VAL A 3 3.13 -21.04 5.11
CA VAL A 3 3.16 -19.62 4.73
C VAL A 3 4.10 -18.81 5.63
N LEU A 4 4.09 -19.07 6.94
CA LEU A 4 4.92 -18.35 7.90
C LEU A 4 6.40 -18.72 7.74
N ASN A 5 6.70 -20.01 7.53
CA ASN A 5 8.05 -20.47 7.26
C ASN A 5 8.58 -19.92 5.93
N ASN A 6 7.75 -19.90 4.89
CA ASN A 6 8.11 -19.30 3.61
C ASN A 6 8.30 -17.78 3.69
N LEU A 7 7.59 -17.09 4.59
CA LEU A 7 7.78 -15.66 4.84
C LEU A 7 9.09 -15.38 5.61
N LEU A 8 9.49 -16.28 6.52
CA LEU A 8 10.80 -16.21 7.17
C LEU A 8 11.94 -16.48 6.18
N ILE A 9 11.78 -17.46 5.29
CA ILE A 9 12.73 -17.74 4.19
C ILE A 9 12.81 -16.56 3.21
N PHE A 10 11.70 -15.86 2.97
CA PHE A 10 11.70 -14.62 2.18
C PHE A 10 12.59 -13.54 2.80
N ILE A 11 12.51 -13.37 4.13
CA ILE A 11 13.32 -12.39 4.86
C ILE A 11 14.81 -12.76 4.78
N ASP A 12 15.13 -14.07 4.76
CA ASP A 12 16.48 -14.60 4.54
C ASP A 12 16.97 -14.49 3.08
N GLY A 13 16.12 -13.95 2.18
CA GLY A 13 16.51 -13.59 0.81
C GLY A 13 16.48 -14.73 -0.21
N ASN A 14 15.98 -15.91 0.15
CA ASN A 14 16.09 -17.11 -0.68
C ASN A 14 14.75 -17.53 -1.30
N LEU A 15 14.10 -16.60 -2.02
CA LEU A 15 12.80 -16.84 -2.65
C LEU A 15 12.93 -17.09 -4.15
N GLU A 16 12.53 -18.28 -4.60
CA GLU A 16 12.47 -18.59 -6.03
C GLU A 16 11.26 -17.94 -6.72
N ARG A 17 11.43 -17.61 -8.01
CA ARG A 17 10.34 -17.21 -8.92
C ARG A 17 9.40 -18.38 -9.20
N SER A 18 8.57 -18.69 -8.23
CA SER A 18 7.50 -19.68 -8.33
C SER A 18 6.14 -19.01 -8.11
N SER A 19 5.05 -19.70 -8.49
CA SER A 19 3.69 -19.22 -8.21
C SER A 19 3.49 -18.85 -6.73
N ASN A 20 4.09 -19.62 -5.82
CA ASN A 20 4.04 -19.35 -4.39
C ASN A 20 4.88 -18.12 -4.02
N GLY A 21 6.00 -17.91 -4.72
CA GLY A 21 6.87 -16.75 -4.51
C GLY A 21 6.12 -15.42 -4.68
N TYR A 22 5.36 -15.26 -5.77
CA TYR A 22 4.59 -14.03 -6.03
C TYR A 22 3.59 -13.72 -4.91
N LEU A 23 2.92 -14.76 -4.39
CA LEU A 23 1.96 -14.60 -3.29
C LEU A 23 2.65 -14.23 -1.97
N ILE A 24 3.80 -14.84 -1.67
CA ILE A 24 4.59 -14.51 -0.48
C ILE A 24 5.10 -13.07 -0.55
N PHE A 25 5.57 -12.63 -1.72
CA PHE A 25 6.02 -11.25 -1.92
C PHE A 25 4.87 -10.24 -1.77
N SER A 26 3.72 -10.55 -2.35
CA SER A 26 2.50 -9.75 -2.19
C SER A 26 2.09 -9.66 -0.72
N LEU A 27 2.13 -10.77 0.01
CA LEU A 27 1.81 -10.80 1.43
C LEU A 27 2.82 -10.01 2.26
N ALA A 28 4.12 -10.13 1.97
CA ALA A 28 5.16 -9.34 2.63
C ALA A 28 4.97 -7.84 2.38
N SER A 29 4.64 -7.45 1.16
CA SER A 29 4.34 -6.05 0.80
C SER A 29 3.12 -5.52 1.56
N ALA A 30 2.06 -6.33 1.67
CA ALA A 30 0.87 -5.99 2.46
C ALA A 30 1.17 -5.83 3.96
N ILE A 31 2.02 -6.68 4.53
CA ILE A 31 2.46 -6.58 5.93
C ILE A 31 3.25 -5.29 6.16
N PHE A 32 4.18 -4.95 5.27
CA PHE A 32 4.91 -3.68 5.36
C PHE A 32 3.97 -2.47 5.23
N GLY A 33 3.01 -2.51 4.31
CA GLY A 33 1.98 -1.48 4.18
C GLY A 33 1.13 -1.33 5.45
N LEU A 34 0.79 -2.44 6.11
CA LEU A 34 0.09 -2.45 7.39
C LEU A 34 0.93 -1.83 8.52
N LEU A 35 2.22 -2.17 8.60
CA LEU A 35 3.15 -1.59 9.58
C LEU A 35 3.26 -0.07 9.43
N VAL A 36 3.38 0.42 8.20
CA VAL A 36 3.43 1.87 7.91
C VAL A 36 2.12 2.54 8.32
N PHE A 37 0.98 1.92 8.02
CA PHE A 37 -0.32 2.44 8.41
C PHE A 37 -0.49 2.52 9.95
N LEU A 38 -0.06 1.48 10.68
CA LEU A 38 -0.08 1.47 12.15
C LEU A 38 0.84 2.53 12.75
N LEU A 39 1.99 2.76 12.12
CA LEU A 39 2.93 3.80 12.55
C LEU A 39 2.32 5.19 12.36
N ASP A 40 1.72 5.47 11.20
CA ASP A 40 1.07 6.75 10.92
C ASP A 40 -0.17 6.97 11.81
N TRP A 41 -0.96 5.93 12.08
CA TRP A 41 -2.06 5.99 13.03
C TRP A 41 -1.55 6.34 14.43
N SER A 42 -0.53 5.63 14.90
CA SER A 42 0.05 5.87 16.23
C SER A 42 0.59 7.30 16.35
N PHE A 43 1.20 7.80 15.28
CA PHE A 43 1.65 9.20 15.20
C PHE A 43 0.48 10.18 15.23
N TYR A 44 -0.62 9.89 14.51
CA TYR A 44 -1.85 10.68 14.53
C TYR A 44 -2.45 10.76 15.94
N ILE A 45 -2.53 9.64 16.68
CA ILE A 45 -3.03 9.64 18.08
C ILE A 45 -2.19 10.57 18.97
N ILE A 46 -0.87 10.57 18.82
CA ILE A 46 0.04 11.29 19.70
C ILE A 46 0.13 12.79 19.34
N LYS A 47 0.08 13.12 18.05
CA LYS A 47 0.35 14.47 17.54
C LYS A 47 -0.86 15.18 16.92
N ASN A 48 -2.02 14.52 16.79
CA ASN A 48 -3.18 14.99 16.01
C ASN A 48 -2.81 15.44 14.57
N LYS A 49 -1.72 14.88 14.03
CA LYS A 49 -1.24 15.11 12.67
C LYS A 49 -0.75 13.80 12.09
N SER A 50 -1.24 13.45 10.90
CA SER A 50 -0.76 12.31 10.11
C SER A 50 0.48 12.74 9.32
N LEU A 51 1.53 11.92 9.28
CA LEU A 51 2.71 12.14 8.45
C LEU A 51 2.41 11.94 6.97
N LEU A 52 1.45 11.05 6.67
CA LEU A 52 0.98 10.76 5.32
C LEU A 52 -0.19 11.66 4.90
N ASN A 53 -0.55 12.66 5.73
CA ASN A 53 -1.61 13.61 5.50
C ASN A 53 -3.01 12.95 5.34
N LEU A 54 -3.23 11.81 6.01
CA LEU A 54 -4.54 11.14 6.03
C LEU A 54 -5.44 11.82 7.05
N THR A 55 -6.68 12.09 6.63
CA THR A 55 -7.77 12.44 7.54
C THR A 55 -8.29 11.16 8.18
N TYR A 56 -7.78 10.86 9.37
CA TYR A 56 -8.26 9.76 10.23
C TYR A 56 -9.59 10.13 10.88
N ASP A 57 -10.65 10.14 10.07
CA ASP A 57 -12.05 10.29 10.51
C ASP A 57 -12.76 8.92 10.53
N TYR A 58 -14.09 8.85 10.61
CA TYR A 58 -14.90 7.60 10.62
C TYR A 58 -14.61 6.58 9.48
N LYS A 59 -13.80 6.93 8.48
CA LYS A 59 -13.40 6.07 7.35
C LYS A 59 -12.13 5.25 7.61
N VAL A 60 -11.58 5.23 8.82
CA VAL A 60 -10.33 4.51 9.09
C VAL A 60 -10.31 3.03 8.70
N PRO A 61 -11.36 2.21 8.93
CA PRO A 61 -11.33 0.80 8.50
C PRO A 61 -11.27 0.65 6.98
N PHE A 62 -11.90 1.56 6.23
CA PHE A 62 -11.82 1.57 4.76
C PHE A 62 -10.41 1.94 4.29
N LEU A 63 -9.80 2.95 4.92
CA LEU A 63 -8.42 3.35 4.69
C LEU A 63 -7.46 2.18 4.93
N LEU A 64 -7.60 1.47 6.05
CA LEU A 64 -6.78 0.30 6.38
C LEU A 64 -6.85 -0.75 5.26
N VAL A 65 -8.07 -1.11 4.84
CA VAL A 65 -8.26 -2.12 3.78
C VAL A 65 -7.67 -1.64 2.46
N ALA A 66 -7.89 -0.39 2.06
CA ALA A 66 -7.34 0.17 0.83
C ALA A 66 -5.79 0.20 0.83
N TYR A 67 -5.18 0.46 1.99
CA TYR A 67 -3.74 0.46 2.16
C TYR A 67 -3.15 -0.94 2.08
N VAL A 68 -3.71 -1.90 2.82
CA VAL A 68 -3.22 -3.28 2.88
C VAL A 68 -3.41 -3.99 1.54
N ILE A 69 -4.60 -3.89 0.96
CA ILE A 69 -4.90 -4.52 -0.34
C ILE A 69 -4.09 -3.86 -1.44
N GLY A 70 -3.98 -2.53 -1.45
CA GLY A 70 -3.24 -1.84 -2.50
C GLY A 70 -1.72 -2.05 -2.40
N ALA A 71 -1.15 -2.11 -1.19
CA ALA A 71 0.26 -2.48 -0.99
C ALA A 71 0.56 -3.91 -1.47
N GLY A 72 -0.31 -4.87 -1.14
CA GLY A 72 -0.20 -6.24 -1.65
C GLY A 72 -0.35 -6.31 -3.17
N GLY A 73 -1.37 -5.64 -3.72
CA GLY A 73 -1.64 -5.60 -5.15
C GLY A 73 -0.50 -4.96 -5.96
N VAL A 74 0.05 -3.84 -5.50
CA VAL A 74 1.23 -3.22 -6.13
C VAL A 74 2.47 -4.10 -6.02
N GLY A 75 2.67 -4.76 -4.88
CA GLY A 75 3.74 -5.74 -4.73
C GLY A 75 3.61 -6.90 -5.74
N PHE A 76 2.40 -7.45 -5.88
CA PHE A 76 2.09 -8.52 -6.83
C PHE A 76 2.31 -8.09 -8.28
N ILE A 77 1.67 -6.99 -8.69
CA ILE A 77 1.77 -6.45 -10.05
C ILE A 77 3.21 -6.09 -10.37
N GLY A 78 3.89 -5.35 -9.48
CA GLY A 78 5.24 -4.86 -9.67
C GLY A 78 6.26 -5.97 -9.89
N VAL A 79 6.05 -7.12 -9.24
CA VAL A 79 6.92 -8.29 -9.43
C VAL A 79 6.58 -9.06 -10.70
N ILE A 80 5.30 -9.18 -11.08
CA ILE A 80 4.89 -9.82 -12.35
C ILE A 80 5.45 -9.09 -13.56
N ILE A 81 5.42 -7.76 -13.54
CA ILE A 81 5.95 -6.93 -14.63
C ILE A 81 7.45 -6.68 -14.53
N ASN A 82 8.16 -7.38 -13.63
CA ASN A 82 9.61 -7.26 -13.39
C ASN A 82 10.11 -5.85 -13.00
N ILE A 83 9.23 -4.97 -12.51
CA ILE A 83 9.62 -3.65 -11.99
C ILE A 83 10.24 -3.78 -10.59
N LEU A 84 9.72 -4.71 -9.78
CA LEU A 84 10.21 -4.98 -8.44
C LEU A 84 11.02 -6.28 -8.41
N ASN A 85 12.17 -6.22 -7.75
CA ASN A 85 12.98 -7.40 -7.47
C ASN A 85 12.37 -8.22 -6.33
N PHE A 86 12.51 -9.55 -6.41
CA PHE A 86 12.13 -10.51 -5.37
C PHE A 86 13.07 -10.44 -4.16
N HIS A 87 13.12 -9.27 -3.54
CA HIS A 87 13.93 -9.01 -2.36
C HIS A 87 13.09 -8.22 -1.35
N VAL A 88 13.39 -8.39 -0.06
CA VAL A 88 12.79 -7.64 1.04
C VAL A 88 12.68 -6.13 0.75
N MET A 89 13.71 -5.51 0.17
CA MET A 89 13.68 -4.08 -0.18
C MET A 89 12.63 -3.74 -1.24
N GLY A 90 12.38 -4.63 -2.19
CA GLY A 90 11.30 -4.46 -3.17
C GLY A 90 9.92 -4.50 -2.51
N ALA A 91 9.73 -5.41 -1.55
CA ALA A 91 8.47 -5.53 -0.81
C ALA A 91 8.22 -4.34 0.12
N ILE A 92 9.28 -3.84 0.78
CA ILE A 92 9.24 -2.59 1.55
C ILE A 92 8.90 -1.42 0.63
N GLY A 93 9.54 -1.34 -0.55
CA GLY A 93 9.28 -0.29 -1.53
C GLY A 93 7.82 -0.26 -2.00
N ALA A 94 7.23 -1.41 -2.28
CA ALA A 94 5.81 -1.52 -2.62
C ALA A 94 4.90 -1.14 -1.43
N GLY A 95 5.20 -1.67 -0.24
CA GLY A 95 4.42 -1.45 0.97
C GLY A 95 4.43 -0.01 1.48
N VAL A 96 5.58 0.66 1.41
CA VAL A 96 5.75 2.07 1.80
C VAL A 96 5.35 3.02 0.66
N GLY A 97 5.65 2.65 -0.58
CA GLY A 97 5.40 3.49 -1.74
C GLY A 97 3.91 3.70 -2.03
N TRP A 98 3.09 2.67 -1.82
CA TRP A 98 1.64 2.77 -2.00
C TRP A 98 0.98 3.88 -1.15
N PRO A 99 1.23 3.96 0.18
CA PRO A 99 0.88 5.09 1.04
C PRO A 99 1.18 6.49 0.52
N ILE A 100 2.27 6.63 -0.25
CA ILE A 100 2.73 7.93 -0.77
C ILE A 100 1.99 8.30 -2.07
N ILE A 101 1.65 7.28 -2.87
CA ILE A 101 0.98 7.46 -4.17
C ILE A 101 -0.52 7.70 -3.95
N LEU A 102 -1.12 7.01 -2.98
CA LEU A 102 -2.58 7.01 -2.79
C LEU A 102 -3.18 8.41 -2.56
N PRO A 103 -2.62 9.30 -1.70
CA PRO A 103 -3.14 10.66 -1.53
C PRO A 103 -3.11 11.48 -2.82
N ARG A 104 -2.11 11.25 -3.69
CA ARG A 104 -2.00 11.93 -4.99
C ARG A 104 -3.08 11.47 -5.96
N ILE A 105 -3.46 10.21 -5.92
CA ILE A 105 -4.55 9.67 -6.74
C ILE A 105 -5.88 10.29 -6.27
N PHE A 106 -6.14 10.30 -4.97
CA PHE A 106 -7.36 10.89 -4.42
C PHE A 106 -7.49 12.38 -4.75
N SER A 107 -6.44 13.17 -4.56
CA SER A 107 -6.46 14.60 -4.90
C SER A 107 -6.67 14.83 -6.41
N SER A 108 -6.11 13.97 -7.25
CA SER A 108 -6.31 14.05 -8.70
C SER A 108 -7.73 13.68 -9.14
N VAL A 109 -8.41 12.80 -8.39
CA VAL A 109 -9.81 12.42 -8.65
C VAL A 109 -10.75 13.53 -8.20
N GLU A 110 -10.53 14.11 -7.02
CA GLU A 110 -11.34 15.24 -6.52
C GLU A 110 -11.28 16.44 -7.46
N ALA A 111 -10.09 16.81 -7.93
CA ALA A 111 -9.92 17.91 -8.89
C ALA A 111 -10.73 17.71 -10.19
N LYS A 112 -10.79 16.47 -10.70
CA LYS A 112 -11.58 16.14 -11.90
C LYS A 112 -13.09 16.15 -11.64
N VAL A 113 -13.53 15.75 -10.45
CA VAL A 113 -14.95 15.77 -10.07
C VAL A 113 -15.46 17.20 -9.96
N ASP A 114 -14.66 18.10 -9.40
CA ASP A 114 -15.05 19.52 -9.26
C ASP A 114 -15.10 20.21 -10.63
N GLU A 115 -14.14 19.96 -11.52
CA GLU A 115 -14.16 20.46 -12.90
C GLU A 115 -15.42 19.99 -13.67
N GLN A 116 -15.87 18.76 -13.45
CA GLN A 116 -17.10 18.24 -14.07
C GLN A 116 -18.40 18.81 -13.49
N LYS A 117 -18.40 19.28 -12.24
CA LYS A 117 -19.59 19.95 -11.66
C LYS A 117 -19.75 21.36 -12.22
N ILE A 118 -18.66 22.11 -12.28
CA ILE A 118 -18.65 23.49 -12.81
C ILE A 118 -19.16 23.50 -14.26
N ASN A 119 -18.70 22.57 -15.10
CA ASN A 119 -19.09 22.50 -16.51
C ASN A 119 -20.55 22.04 -16.74
N LYS A 120 -21.23 21.49 -15.73
CA LYS A 120 -22.65 21.12 -15.80
C LYS A 120 -23.60 22.22 -15.34
N GLU A 121 -23.10 23.24 -14.63
CA GLU A 121 -23.89 24.39 -14.20
C GLU A 121 -23.91 25.52 -15.24
N GLU A 122 -23.01 25.48 -16.23
CA GLU A 122 -22.92 26.44 -17.35
C GLU A 122 -23.71 26.01 -18.61
N VAL A 123 -24.44 24.88 -18.57
CA VAL A 123 -25.31 24.36 -19.66
C VAL A 123 -26.76 24.36 -19.22
#